data_AF-A0A7C5I6S9-F1
#
_entry.id   AF-A0A7C5I6S9-F1
#
_cell.length_a   1.000
_cell.length_b   1.000
_cell.length_c   1.000
_cell.angle_alpha   90.00
_cell.angle_beta   90.00
_cell.angle_gamma   90.00
#
_symmetry.space_group_name_H-M   'P 1'
#
loop_
_entity.id
_entity.type
_entity.pdbx_description
1 polymer ?
#
loop_
_entity_poly.entity_id
_entity_poly.type
_entity_poly.pdbx_seq_one_letter_code
_entity_poly.pdbx_strand_id
1 'polypeptide(L)'
;MRRPGARTMAAAVGGAALILTALALASRPERPSAAVATSRAPLMDPDYGGVTIPPNIAPLNFRVLEPGRKFFVRIAASGAQAIEVFSKNGDIRIPENQWRALVASSRGGELQWEVFAKTPAGWVRFATVRIKVAREEIDPYVVYRLIPPVYNKWDHITIRQRDLRSFEERIVLDNKESLDREGRSAESACINCHTFLNHGTKQLLLHMRPAQRHQIPAMILVRDGQARMVDTRGAGAPPAAYISWHPSGRLLAFSRNRLVQMFHTAG
;
A
#
# COMPACT_ATOMS: atom_id res chain seq x y z
N MET A 1 -1.75 67.08 55.32
CA MET A 1 -0.65 66.08 55.36
C MET A 1 -0.11 65.89 53.95
N ARG A 2 1.22 65.80 53.82
CA ARG A 2 2.03 65.90 52.59
C ARG A 2 2.05 64.59 51.76
N ARG A 3 2.05 64.79 50.42
CA ARG A 3 2.79 64.08 49.35
C ARG A 3 2.38 62.62 48.98
N PRO A 4 2.80 62.08 47.81
CA PRO A 4 2.71 62.62 46.44
C PRO A 4 2.48 61.52 45.35
N GLY A 5 2.39 61.95 44.08
CA GLY A 5 2.90 61.19 42.91
C GLY A 5 1.92 60.22 42.25
N ALA A 6 2.05 59.88 40.98
CA ALA A 6 2.92 60.33 39.89
C ALA A 6 2.28 59.87 38.58
N ARG A 7 2.51 60.62 37.50
CA ARG A 7 2.19 60.25 36.13
C ARG A 7 2.99 59.01 35.69
N THR A 8 2.36 58.04 35.03
CA THR A 8 3.02 57.07 34.14
C THR A 8 2.08 56.78 32.96
N MET A 9 2.40 57.37 31.80
CA MET A 9 2.99 56.71 30.62
C MET A 9 1.96 56.02 29.72
N ALA A 10 1.43 56.82 28.80
CA ALA A 10 1.16 56.34 27.46
C ALA A 10 2.48 56.09 26.71
N ALA A 11 2.37 55.23 25.69
CA ALA A 11 3.33 54.94 24.63
C ALA A 11 4.27 53.73 24.83
N ALA A 12 4.19 52.85 23.83
CA ALA A 12 5.24 52.04 23.23
C ALA A 12 5.12 50.51 23.37
N VAL A 13 4.09 49.92 22.74
CA VAL A 13 4.25 48.58 22.10
C VAL A 13 3.47 48.55 20.77
N GLY A 14 3.71 49.54 19.91
CA GLY A 14 3.18 49.58 18.53
C GLY A 14 4.14 48.99 17.49
N GLY A 15 5.29 48.43 17.92
CA GLY A 15 6.38 48.03 17.01
C GLY A 15 6.53 46.53 16.75
N ALA A 16 5.88 45.66 17.53
CA ALA A 16 6.08 44.20 17.42
C ALA A 16 5.10 43.50 16.47
N ALA A 17 3.99 44.15 16.10
CA ALA A 17 2.96 43.56 15.24
C ALA A 17 3.24 43.66 13.73
N LEU A 18 4.28 44.42 13.32
CA LEU A 18 4.61 44.67 11.90
C LEU A 18 5.86 43.93 11.41
N ILE A 19 6.58 43.21 12.29
CA ILE A 19 7.80 42.44 11.90
C ILE A 19 7.50 40.94 11.78
N LEU A 20 6.41 40.44 12.36
CA LEU A 20 6.01 39.02 12.23
C LEU A 20 5.16 38.70 11.00
N THR A 21 4.74 39.71 10.23
CA THR A 21 3.99 39.54 8.97
C THR A 21 4.87 39.47 7.73
N ALA A 22 6.19 39.61 7.86
CA ALA A 22 7.15 39.55 6.75
C ALA A 22 7.82 38.16 6.52
N LEU A 23 7.56 37.17 7.38
CA LEU A 23 8.13 35.81 7.28
C LEU A 23 7.09 34.73 6.97
N ALA A 24 6.16 35.00 6.04
CA ALA A 24 5.34 33.96 5.44
C ALA A 24 5.01 34.25 3.96
N LEU A 25 5.93 34.90 3.22
CA LEU A 25 6.04 34.58 1.80
C LEU A 25 6.54 33.14 1.70
N ALA A 26 5.58 32.19 1.83
CA ALA A 26 5.78 30.82 1.42
C ALA A 26 6.33 30.88 -0.01
N SER A 27 7.60 30.51 -0.14
CA SER A 27 8.28 30.43 -1.43
C SER A 27 7.50 29.46 -2.29
N ARG A 28 6.65 30.00 -3.18
CA ARG A 28 5.89 29.19 -4.12
C ARG A 28 6.89 28.31 -4.87
N PRO A 29 6.65 26.99 -4.96
CA PRO A 29 7.55 26.13 -5.68
C PRO A 29 7.67 26.66 -7.11
N GLU A 30 8.91 26.88 -7.51
CA GLU A 30 9.28 27.35 -8.84
C GLU A 30 8.67 26.42 -9.89
N ARG A 31 7.72 26.93 -10.66
CA ARG A 31 7.10 26.18 -11.74
C ARG A 31 8.10 26.02 -12.88
N PRO A 32 8.11 24.87 -13.58
CA PRO A 32 8.94 24.69 -14.76
C PRO A 32 8.44 25.56 -15.93
N SER A 33 8.78 26.86 -15.92
CA SER A 33 8.68 27.72 -17.09
C SER A 33 9.87 27.44 -18.02
N ALA A 34 9.63 27.41 -19.34
CA ALA A 34 10.65 27.19 -20.37
C ALA A 34 11.45 25.87 -20.23
N ALA A 35 10.78 24.77 -19.86
CA ALA A 35 11.44 23.46 -19.80
C ALA A 35 11.86 22.97 -21.20
N VAL A 36 13.10 22.47 -21.30
CA VAL A 36 13.61 21.85 -22.54
C VAL A 36 13.00 20.45 -22.66
N ALA A 37 12.26 20.20 -23.74
CA ALA A 37 11.65 18.91 -23.99
C ALA A 37 12.68 17.88 -24.47
N THR A 38 12.54 16.65 -23.98
CA THR A 38 13.31 15.49 -24.44
C THR A 38 12.40 14.51 -25.15
N SER A 39 12.97 13.65 -26.00
CA SER A 39 12.23 12.60 -26.74
C SER A 39 12.08 11.29 -25.98
N ARG A 40 12.80 11.12 -24.86
CA ARG A 40 12.81 9.87 -24.07
C ARG A 40 11.85 9.92 -22.88
N ALA A 41 11.35 8.76 -22.48
CA ALA A 41 10.58 8.60 -21.25
C ALA A 41 11.45 8.89 -20.01
N PRO A 42 10.84 9.32 -18.89
CA PRO A 42 11.54 9.46 -17.61
C PRO A 42 11.85 8.08 -17.02
N LEU A 43 12.98 7.96 -16.32
CA LEU A 43 13.29 6.81 -15.47
C LEU A 43 12.50 6.92 -14.17
N MET A 44 11.68 5.91 -13.88
CA MET A 44 10.78 5.87 -12.74
C MET A 44 10.83 4.52 -12.04
N ASP A 45 10.57 4.50 -10.73
CA ASP A 45 10.42 3.28 -9.94
C ASP A 45 9.21 3.37 -8.98
N PRO A 46 8.21 2.47 -9.10
CA PRO A 46 8.02 1.52 -10.19
C PRO A 46 7.83 2.23 -11.55
N ASP A 47 8.19 1.55 -12.64
CA ASP A 47 7.86 2.02 -14.00
C ASP A 47 6.41 1.65 -14.33
N TYR A 48 5.56 2.66 -14.46
CA TYR A 48 4.15 2.54 -14.84
C TYR A 48 3.91 2.80 -16.34
N GLY A 49 4.95 2.86 -17.16
CA GLY A 49 4.83 3.05 -18.60
C GLY A 49 3.93 2.00 -19.26
N GLY A 50 2.83 2.44 -19.89
CA GLY A 50 1.96 1.58 -20.69
C GLY A 50 1.02 0.66 -19.90
N VAL A 51 0.97 0.80 -18.57
CA VAL A 51 0.06 -0.01 -17.75
C VAL A 51 -1.41 0.40 -17.94
N THR A 52 -2.31 -0.52 -17.64
CA THR A 52 -3.75 -0.25 -17.52
C THR A 52 -4.16 -0.39 -16.06
N ILE A 53 -4.85 0.61 -15.53
CA ILE A 53 -5.26 0.66 -14.13
C ILE A 53 -6.79 0.62 -14.00
N PRO A 54 -7.33 0.00 -12.94
CA PRO A 54 -8.75 0.11 -12.64
C PRO A 54 -9.06 1.47 -12.00
N PRO A 55 -10.30 1.97 -12.13
CA PRO A 55 -10.68 3.30 -11.69
C PRO A 55 -10.77 3.48 -10.18
N ASN A 56 -10.72 2.38 -9.42
CA ASN A 56 -10.72 2.37 -7.97
C ASN A 56 -9.32 2.12 -7.35
N ILE A 57 -8.23 2.05 -8.14
CA ILE A 57 -6.89 1.78 -7.61
C ILE A 57 -6.37 2.90 -6.68
N ALA A 58 -5.59 2.52 -5.67
CA ALA A 58 -4.80 3.44 -4.86
C ALA A 58 -3.86 4.33 -5.71
N PRO A 59 -3.45 5.50 -5.20
CA PRO A 59 -2.52 6.37 -5.92
C PRO A 59 -1.24 5.65 -6.33
N LEU A 60 -0.88 5.75 -7.61
CA LEU A 60 0.35 5.15 -8.13
C LEU A 60 1.57 6.01 -7.79
N ASN A 61 1.95 6.02 -6.51
CA ASN A 61 3.17 6.68 -6.07
C ASN A 61 4.40 6.04 -6.72
N PHE A 62 5.38 6.88 -7.06
CA PHE A 62 6.62 6.46 -7.70
C PHE A 62 7.77 7.40 -7.34
N ARG A 63 8.98 6.98 -7.66
CA ARG A 63 10.19 7.80 -7.57
C ARG A 63 10.69 8.13 -8.96
N VAL A 64 10.99 9.40 -9.19
CA VAL A 64 11.75 9.84 -10.37
C VAL A 64 13.23 9.57 -10.12
N LEU A 65 13.86 8.78 -10.99
CA LEU A 65 15.27 8.39 -10.90
C LEU A 65 16.20 9.28 -11.74
N GLU A 66 15.64 10.34 -12.32
CA GLU A 66 16.38 11.30 -13.13
C GLU A 66 17.32 12.18 -12.27
N PRO A 67 18.50 12.55 -12.78
CA PRO A 67 19.34 13.54 -12.13
C PRO A 67 18.62 14.89 -12.00
N GLY A 68 18.51 15.40 -10.77
CA GLY A 68 17.86 16.67 -10.53
C GLY A 68 17.82 17.05 -9.05
N ARG A 69 17.63 18.34 -8.77
CA ARG A 69 17.49 18.87 -7.39
C ARG A 69 16.05 19.19 -7.01
N LYS A 70 15.16 19.28 -7.99
CA LYS A 70 13.72 19.50 -7.84
C LYS A 70 13.01 18.75 -8.95
N PHE A 71 11.83 18.25 -8.65
CA PHE A 71 11.01 17.49 -9.56
C PHE A 71 9.60 18.06 -9.52
N PHE A 72 8.95 18.03 -10.67
CA PHE A 72 7.56 18.42 -10.81
C PHE A 72 6.87 17.39 -11.69
N VAL A 73 5.70 16.95 -11.26
CA VAL A 73 4.87 16.02 -12.02
C VAL A 73 3.48 16.62 -12.16
N ARG A 74 2.99 16.61 -13.39
CA ARG A 74 1.61 16.99 -13.71
C ARG A 74 0.89 15.77 -14.28
N ILE A 75 -0.22 15.40 -13.65
CA ILE A 75 -1.07 14.28 -14.06
C ILE A 75 -2.40 14.86 -14.53
N ALA A 76 -2.73 14.66 -15.79
CA ALA A 76 -3.92 15.21 -16.40
C ALA A 76 -4.75 14.13 -17.10
N ALA A 77 -6.04 14.39 -17.24
CA ALA A 77 -6.95 13.64 -18.09
C ALA A 77 -7.86 14.62 -18.83
N SER A 78 -8.45 14.17 -19.94
CA SER A 78 -9.35 15.02 -20.74
C SER A 78 -10.54 15.50 -19.89
N GLY A 79 -10.78 16.81 -19.84
CA GLY A 79 -11.92 17.40 -19.13
C GLY A 79 -11.85 17.37 -17.61
N ALA A 80 -10.73 16.95 -17.00
CA ALA A 80 -10.57 16.87 -15.56
C ALA A 80 -9.50 17.84 -15.04
N GLN A 81 -9.62 18.23 -13.76
CA GLN A 81 -8.59 19.03 -13.09
C GLN A 81 -7.30 18.20 -12.95
N ALA A 82 -6.18 18.78 -13.38
CA ALA A 82 -4.88 18.13 -13.26
C ALA A 82 -4.35 18.16 -11.81
N ILE A 83 -3.63 17.10 -11.46
CA ILE A 83 -2.89 16.98 -10.20
C ILE A 83 -1.47 17.48 -10.45
N GLU A 84 -0.97 18.35 -9.56
CA GLU A 84 0.38 18.89 -9.60
C GLU A 84 1.14 18.48 -8.33
N VAL A 85 2.27 17.81 -8.49
CA VAL A 85 3.10 17.34 -7.36
C VAL A 85 4.52 17.89 -7.51
N PHE A 86 5.03 18.53 -6.46
CA PHE A 86 6.41 18.99 -6.36
C PHE A 86 7.19 18.11 -5.39
N SER A 87 8.42 17.74 -5.76
CA SER A 87 9.30 16.95 -4.92
C SER A 87 10.74 17.47 -4.97
N LYS A 88 11.47 17.34 -3.87
CA LYS A 88 12.90 17.70 -3.78
C LYS A 88 13.82 16.49 -3.90
N ASN A 89 13.31 15.28 -3.67
CA ASN A 89 14.09 14.04 -3.59
C ASN A 89 13.69 13.01 -4.65
N GLY A 90 12.72 13.34 -5.51
CA GLY A 90 12.21 12.46 -6.56
C GLY A 90 11.02 11.62 -6.13
N ASP A 91 10.68 11.55 -4.84
CA ASP A 91 9.51 10.82 -4.36
C ASP A 91 8.24 11.59 -4.71
N ILE A 92 7.38 10.99 -5.53
CA ILE A 92 6.12 11.56 -5.97
C ILE A 92 4.99 10.89 -5.20
N ARG A 93 4.43 11.65 -4.24
CA ARG A 93 3.28 11.23 -3.43
C ARG A 93 2.04 11.93 -3.94
N ILE A 94 1.21 11.19 -4.65
CA ILE A 94 0.01 11.71 -5.29
C ILE A 94 -1.11 11.85 -4.22
N PRO A 95 -1.75 13.03 -4.09
CA PRO A 95 -2.84 13.22 -3.13
C PRO A 95 -4.02 12.30 -3.39
N GLU A 96 -4.40 11.47 -2.40
CA GLU A 96 -5.38 10.39 -2.57
C GLU A 96 -6.76 10.89 -3.05
N ASN A 97 -7.28 11.96 -2.47
CA ASN A 97 -8.60 12.48 -2.83
C ASN A 97 -8.65 12.99 -4.28
N GLN A 98 -7.59 13.70 -4.71
CA GLN A 98 -7.51 14.22 -6.07
C GLN A 98 -7.32 13.07 -7.07
N TRP A 99 -6.48 12.08 -6.72
CA TRP A 99 -6.29 10.87 -7.51
C TRP A 99 -7.61 10.14 -7.73
N ARG A 100 -8.34 9.85 -6.64
CA ARG A 100 -9.62 9.14 -6.69
C ARG A 100 -10.61 9.86 -7.61
N ALA A 101 -10.72 11.18 -7.50
CA ALA A 101 -11.59 11.98 -8.37
C ALA A 101 -11.14 11.92 -9.85
N LEU A 102 -9.84 12.07 -10.11
CA LEU A 102 -9.28 12.07 -11.46
C LEU A 102 -9.44 10.72 -12.17
N VAL A 103 -9.09 9.61 -11.51
CA VAL A 103 -9.17 8.30 -12.16
C VAL A 103 -10.64 7.88 -12.34
N ALA A 104 -11.52 8.17 -11.37
CA ALA A 104 -12.93 7.87 -11.48
C ALA A 104 -13.62 8.62 -12.65
N SER A 105 -13.23 9.87 -12.92
CA SER A 105 -13.73 10.64 -14.07
C SER A 105 -13.11 10.24 -15.41
N SER A 106 -12.04 9.44 -15.39
CA SER A 106 -11.27 9.04 -16.57
C SER A 106 -11.54 7.61 -17.04
N ARG A 107 -12.62 6.96 -16.58
CA ARG A 107 -12.97 5.57 -16.94
C ARG A 107 -12.99 5.34 -18.45
N GLY A 108 -12.30 4.30 -18.90
CA GLY A 108 -12.17 3.97 -20.33
C GLY A 108 -11.29 4.94 -21.13
N GLY A 109 -10.67 5.92 -20.47
CA GLY A 109 -9.79 6.92 -21.06
C GLY A 109 -8.32 6.69 -20.73
N GLU A 110 -7.56 7.79 -20.70
CA GLU A 110 -6.12 7.79 -20.47
C GLU A 110 -5.70 8.96 -19.57
N LEU A 111 -4.76 8.70 -18.67
CA LEU A 111 -4.03 9.70 -17.91
C LEU A 111 -2.72 10.03 -18.62
N GLN A 112 -2.38 11.32 -18.67
CA GLN A 112 -1.13 11.85 -19.20
C GLN A 112 -0.28 12.37 -18.05
N TRP A 113 0.90 11.77 -17.90
CA TRP A 113 1.86 12.11 -16.86
C TRP A 113 3.02 12.86 -17.50
N GLU A 114 3.15 14.14 -17.18
CA GLU A 114 4.29 14.97 -17.57
C GLU A 114 5.26 15.05 -16.40
N VAL A 115 6.48 14.55 -16.60
CA VAL A 115 7.53 14.53 -15.58
C VAL A 115 8.60 15.55 -15.94
N PHE A 116 9.03 16.31 -14.94
CA PHE A 116 10.04 17.35 -15.06
C PHE A 116 11.12 17.17 -13.99
N ALA A 117 12.37 17.41 -14.37
CA ALA A 117 13.50 17.47 -13.46
C ALA A 117 14.26 18.79 -13.63
N LYS A 118 14.67 19.39 -12.50
CA LYS A 118 15.51 20.60 -12.47
C LYS A 118 16.98 20.22 -12.43
N THR A 119 17.65 20.39 -13.56
CA THR A 119 19.09 20.21 -13.74
C THR A 119 19.83 21.55 -13.48
N PRO A 120 21.17 21.56 -13.43
CA PRO A 120 21.93 22.82 -13.37
C PRO A 120 21.67 23.78 -14.54
N ALA A 121 21.35 23.25 -15.73
CA ALA A 121 21.06 24.03 -16.94
C ALA A 121 19.62 24.56 -16.99
N GLY A 122 18.75 24.10 -16.09
CA GLY A 122 17.33 24.47 -16.06
C GLY A 122 16.39 23.27 -16.00
N TRP A 123 15.11 23.54 -16.23
CA TRP A 123 14.07 22.51 -16.25
C TRP A 123 14.13 21.69 -17.53
N VAL A 124 13.99 20.38 -17.39
CA VAL A 124 13.88 19.42 -18.48
C VAL A 124 12.52 18.73 -18.37
N ARG A 125 11.82 18.58 -19.48
CA ARG A 125 10.56 17.83 -19.59
C ARG A 125 10.80 16.51 -20.33
N PHE A 126 10.37 15.40 -19.74
CA PHE A 126 10.46 14.08 -20.38
C PHE A 126 9.27 13.81 -21.31
N ALA A 127 9.39 12.78 -22.15
CA ALA A 127 8.27 12.31 -22.94
C ALA A 127 7.10 11.91 -22.02
N THR A 128 5.89 12.30 -22.40
CA THR A 128 4.66 12.03 -21.62
C THR A 128 4.45 10.54 -21.43
N VAL A 129 4.28 10.12 -20.18
CA VAL A 129 3.90 8.74 -19.85
C VAL A 129 2.38 8.65 -19.92
N ARG A 130 1.89 7.61 -20.61
CA ARG A 130 0.47 7.36 -20.84
C ARG A 130 0.03 6.14 -20.07
N ILE A 131 -1.03 6.30 -19.28
CA ILE A 131 -1.62 5.23 -18.47
C ILE A 131 -3.09 5.10 -18.82
N LYS A 132 -3.51 3.89 -19.22
CA LYS A 132 -4.91 3.62 -19.56
C LYS A 132 -5.72 3.39 -18.31
N VAL A 133 -6.98 3.83 -18.31
CA VAL A 133 -7.93 3.56 -17.23
C VAL A 133 -9.00 2.60 -17.75
N ALA A 134 -9.15 1.45 -17.13
CA ALA A 134 -10.20 0.48 -17.45
C ALA A 134 -11.60 1.05 -17.15
N ARG A 135 -12.65 0.41 -17.67
CA ARG A 135 -14.03 0.80 -17.33
C ARG A 135 -14.45 0.17 -16.00
N GLU A 136 -14.00 -1.06 -15.79
CA GLU A 136 -14.33 -1.95 -14.69
C GLU A 136 -13.44 -1.72 -13.48
N GLU A 137 -14.02 -1.88 -12.30
CA GLU A 137 -13.28 -1.89 -11.03
C GLU A 137 -12.63 -3.26 -10.79
N ILE A 138 -11.56 -3.25 -10.00
CA ILE A 138 -11.03 -4.47 -9.38
C ILE A 138 -11.71 -4.74 -8.04
N ASP A 139 -11.61 -5.99 -7.58
CA ASP A 139 -11.92 -6.33 -6.20
C ASP A 139 -11.06 -5.48 -5.24
N PRO A 140 -11.67 -4.88 -4.21
CA PRO A 140 -11.00 -3.88 -3.39
C PRO A 140 -9.98 -4.48 -2.40
N TYR A 141 -9.96 -5.79 -2.19
CA TYR A 141 -9.14 -6.40 -1.15
C TYR A 141 -8.31 -7.56 -1.67
N VAL A 142 -7.06 -7.61 -1.23
CA VAL A 142 -6.20 -8.80 -1.34
C VAL A 142 -5.91 -9.33 0.05
N VAL A 143 -6.01 -10.65 0.23
CA VAL A 143 -5.63 -11.33 1.47
C VAL A 143 -4.41 -12.19 1.19
N TYR A 144 -3.34 -11.97 1.93
CA TYR A 144 -2.07 -12.62 1.68
C TYR A 144 -1.36 -12.98 2.98
N ARG A 145 -0.41 -13.90 2.88
CA ARG A 145 0.42 -14.33 4.01
C ARG A 145 1.73 -13.56 3.96
N LEU A 146 2.06 -12.88 5.04
CA LEU A 146 3.36 -12.23 5.21
C LEU A 146 4.26 -13.10 6.09
N ILE A 147 5.44 -13.45 5.55
CA ILE A 147 6.51 -14.15 6.25
C ILE A 147 7.75 -13.26 6.20
N PRO A 148 8.22 -12.70 7.33
CA PRO A 148 9.46 -11.93 7.41
C PRO A 148 10.69 -12.77 7.03
N PRO A 149 11.81 -12.14 6.65
CA PRO A 149 13.04 -12.82 6.24
C PRO A 149 13.76 -13.52 7.40
N VAL A 150 13.17 -14.59 7.93
CA VAL A 150 13.79 -15.63 8.76
C VAL A 150 13.12 -16.95 8.36
N TYR A 151 13.46 -17.43 7.16
CA TYR A 151 12.68 -18.44 6.42
C TYR A 151 12.79 -19.88 6.95
N ASN A 152 13.51 -20.14 8.04
CA ASN A 152 13.74 -21.48 8.59
C ASN A 152 13.03 -21.74 9.93
N LYS A 153 12.40 -20.74 10.52
CA LYS A 153 11.57 -20.87 11.73
C LYS A 153 10.22 -20.24 11.47
N TRP A 154 9.15 -20.92 11.86
CA TRP A 154 7.77 -20.42 11.77
C TRP A 154 7.53 -19.31 12.81
N ASP A 155 8.38 -18.30 12.87
CA ASP A 155 8.43 -17.38 14.00
C ASP A 155 7.23 -16.41 13.94
N HIS A 156 7.30 -15.35 13.14
CA HIS A 156 6.19 -14.41 13.00
C HIS A 156 5.54 -14.55 11.63
N ILE A 157 4.29 -15.02 11.59
CA ILE A 157 3.52 -15.17 10.37
C ILE A 157 2.18 -14.51 10.57
N THR A 158 1.81 -13.65 9.62
CA THR A 158 0.52 -12.97 9.63
C THR A 158 -0.25 -13.24 8.34
N ILE A 159 -1.56 -13.41 8.45
CA ILE A 159 -2.48 -13.23 7.35
C ILE A 159 -2.93 -11.78 7.39
N ARG A 160 -2.73 -11.07 6.29
CA ARG A 160 -3.06 -9.66 6.17
C ARG A 160 -4.08 -9.45 5.08
N GLN A 161 -4.95 -8.48 5.27
CA GLN A 161 -5.83 -7.96 4.25
C GLN A 161 -5.40 -6.54 3.92
N ARG A 162 -5.14 -6.28 2.65
CA ARG A 162 -4.82 -4.95 2.13
C ARG A 162 -5.96 -4.44 1.27
N ASP A 163 -6.34 -3.18 1.48
CA ASP A 163 -7.22 -2.46 0.56
C ASP A 163 -6.40 -1.99 -0.65
N LEU A 164 -6.82 -2.34 -1.86
CA LEU A 164 -6.17 -1.98 -3.11
C LEU A 164 -6.57 -0.57 -3.59
N ARG A 165 -7.57 0.04 -2.96
CA ARG A 165 -8.03 1.41 -3.23
C ARG A 165 -7.35 2.45 -2.36
N SER A 166 -6.57 2.01 -1.38
CA SER A 166 -5.74 2.81 -0.49
C SER A 166 -4.42 2.06 -0.19
N PHE A 167 -3.68 2.50 0.82
CA PHE A 167 -2.51 1.77 1.33
C PHE A 167 -2.80 1.06 2.66
N GLU A 168 -4.07 1.04 3.09
CA GLU A 168 -4.44 0.45 4.36
C GLU A 168 -4.28 -1.05 4.35
N GLU A 169 -3.74 -1.54 5.46
CA GLU A 169 -3.51 -2.95 5.69
C GLU A 169 -3.87 -3.30 7.12
N ARG A 170 -4.56 -4.43 7.28
CA ARG A 170 -4.95 -4.95 8.59
C ARG A 170 -4.47 -6.38 8.74
N ILE A 171 -4.08 -6.72 9.97
CA ILE A 171 -3.81 -8.11 10.36
C ILE A 171 -5.15 -8.80 10.58
N VAL A 172 -5.37 -9.91 9.87
CA VAL A 172 -6.54 -10.78 10.02
C VAL A 172 -6.25 -11.89 11.02
N LEU A 173 -5.03 -12.43 10.98
CA LEU A 173 -4.57 -13.44 11.91
C LEU A 173 -3.06 -13.29 12.11
N ASP A 174 -2.62 -13.43 13.36
CA ASP A 174 -1.23 -13.41 13.80
C ASP A 174 -0.94 -14.68 14.60
N ASN A 175 0.07 -15.47 14.19
CA ASN A 175 0.37 -16.74 14.86
C ASN A 175 1.00 -16.59 16.25
N LYS A 176 1.37 -15.38 16.66
CA LYS A 176 1.92 -15.06 17.98
C LYS A 176 0.93 -14.28 18.82
N GLU A 177 0.24 -13.31 18.23
CA GLU A 177 -0.58 -12.36 19.00
C GLU A 177 -2.07 -12.69 19.00
N SER A 178 -2.55 -13.50 18.04
CA SER A 178 -3.97 -13.87 18.03
C SER A 178 -4.27 -14.94 19.07
N LEU A 179 -5.22 -14.64 19.95
CA LEU A 179 -5.64 -15.51 21.04
C LEU A 179 -6.93 -16.26 20.70
N ASP A 180 -7.04 -17.51 21.15
CA ASP A 180 -8.30 -18.22 21.19
C ASP A 180 -9.22 -17.70 22.31
N ARG A 181 -10.40 -18.32 22.47
CA ARG A 181 -11.39 -17.91 23.47
C ARG A 181 -10.91 -18.08 24.91
N GLU A 182 -9.92 -18.95 25.12
CA GLU A 182 -9.30 -19.21 26.42
C GLU A 182 -8.04 -18.34 26.63
N GLY A 183 -7.77 -17.38 25.74
CA GLY A 183 -6.64 -16.47 25.85
C GLY A 183 -5.29 -17.07 25.44
N ARG A 184 -5.28 -18.22 24.75
CA ARG A 184 -4.05 -18.88 24.32
C ARG A 184 -3.68 -18.47 22.90
N SER A 185 -2.41 -18.20 22.67
CA SER A 185 -1.86 -17.96 21.34
C SER A 185 -1.72 -19.27 20.54
N ALA A 186 -1.58 -19.16 19.23
CA ALA A 186 -1.16 -20.28 18.39
C ALA A 186 0.32 -20.69 18.57
N GLU A 187 1.07 -20.03 19.46
CA GLU A 187 2.46 -20.31 19.84
C GLU A 187 3.37 -20.57 18.64
N SER A 188 3.38 -19.64 17.68
CA SER A 188 4.19 -19.76 16.46
C SER A 188 3.77 -20.89 15.52
N ALA A 189 2.52 -21.38 15.61
CA ALA A 189 1.97 -22.29 14.62
C ALA A 189 2.14 -21.70 13.21
N CYS A 190 2.48 -22.53 12.24
CA CYS A 190 2.50 -22.09 10.86
C CYS A 190 1.06 -21.87 10.40
N ILE A 191 0.71 -20.61 10.15
CA ILE A 191 -0.49 -20.28 9.40
C ILE A 191 -0.16 -20.49 7.92
N ASN A 192 -0.62 -21.63 7.39
CA ASN A 192 -0.33 -22.05 6.02
C ASN A 192 -1.37 -21.50 5.03
N CYS A 193 -1.50 -22.13 3.86
CA CYS A 193 -2.38 -21.74 2.77
C CYS A 193 -3.79 -21.37 3.26
N HIS A 194 -4.20 -20.17 2.90
CA HIS A 194 -5.57 -19.69 2.98
C HIS A 194 -6.13 -19.56 1.57
N THR A 195 -7.39 -19.92 1.37
CA THR A 195 -8.03 -19.83 0.05
C THR A 195 -9.51 -19.58 0.17
N PHE A 196 -10.00 -18.69 -0.67
CA PHE A 196 -11.41 -18.33 -0.79
C PHE A 196 -12.02 -19.10 -1.96
N LEU A 197 -13.22 -19.66 -1.78
CA LEU A 197 -13.94 -20.27 -2.89
C LEU A 197 -14.30 -19.19 -3.90
N ASN A 198 -13.80 -19.32 -5.13
CA ASN A 198 -14.09 -18.41 -6.25
C ASN A 198 -13.92 -16.91 -5.88
N HIS A 199 -12.88 -16.60 -5.09
CA HIS A 199 -12.57 -15.23 -4.62
C HIS A 199 -13.65 -14.58 -3.71
N GLY A 200 -14.68 -15.34 -3.29
CA GLY A 200 -15.77 -14.83 -2.45
C GLY A 200 -15.45 -14.86 -0.96
N THR A 201 -15.98 -13.91 -0.20
CA THR A 201 -15.70 -13.75 1.25
C THR A 201 -16.47 -14.69 2.17
N LYS A 202 -17.49 -15.40 1.65
CA LYS A 202 -18.37 -16.27 2.45
C LYS A 202 -17.78 -17.62 2.80
N GLN A 203 -16.85 -18.12 1.98
CA GLN A 203 -16.27 -19.43 2.12
C GLN A 203 -14.75 -19.33 2.04
N LEU A 204 -14.12 -19.47 3.21
CA LEU A 204 -12.68 -19.39 3.39
C LEU A 204 -12.22 -20.71 4.00
N LEU A 205 -11.07 -21.17 3.55
CA LEU A 205 -10.33 -22.21 4.23
C LEU A 205 -8.99 -21.64 4.69
N LEU A 206 -8.58 -22.03 5.89
CA LEU A 206 -7.27 -21.77 6.46
C LEU A 206 -6.67 -23.08 6.95
N HIS A 207 -5.40 -23.32 6.64
CA HIS A 207 -4.68 -24.47 7.20
C HIS A 207 -3.67 -24.01 8.26
N MET A 208 -3.70 -24.61 9.44
CA MET A 208 -2.76 -24.36 10.53
C MET A 208 -1.94 -25.62 10.79
N ARG A 209 -0.61 -25.48 10.78
CA ARG A 209 0.31 -26.54 11.17
C ARG A 209 0.91 -26.22 12.53
N PRO A 210 0.88 -27.17 13.47
CA PRO A 210 1.34 -26.95 14.82
C PRO A 210 2.84 -26.70 14.84
N ALA A 211 3.28 -25.77 15.69
CA ALA A 211 4.69 -25.63 16.03
C ALA A 211 5.10 -26.59 17.15
N GLN A 212 4.15 -26.94 18.02
CA GLN A 212 4.36 -27.79 19.19
C GLN A 212 3.64 -29.13 19.06
N ARG A 213 4.19 -30.20 19.65
CA ARG A 213 3.63 -31.56 19.56
C ARG A 213 2.21 -31.70 20.14
N HIS A 214 1.84 -30.84 21.08
CA HIS A 214 0.53 -30.86 21.74
C HIS A 214 -0.57 -30.15 20.93
N GLN A 215 -0.20 -29.37 19.91
CA GLN A 215 -1.13 -28.69 19.01
C GLN A 215 -1.57 -29.62 17.88
N ILE A 216 -2.80 -29.45 17.38
CA ILE A 216 -3.39 -30.31 16.34
C ILE A 216 -3.27 -29.63 14.98
N PRO A 217 -2.74 -30.30 13.93
CA PRO A 217 -2.86 -29.79 12.57
C PRO A 217 -4.33 -29.70 12.18
N ALA A 218 -4.75 -28.50 11.85
CA ALA A 218 -6.14 -28.16 11.71
C ALA A 218 -6.38 -27.48 10.36
N MET A 219 -7.32 -28.03 9.59
CA MET A 219 -7.96 -27.26 8.53
C MET A 219 -9.16 -26.55 9.15
N ILE A 220 -9.13 -25.23 9.20
CA ILE A 220 -10.26 -24.40 9.61
C ILE A 220 -11.04 -24.05 8.35
N LEU A 221 -12.26 -24.56 8.26
CA LEU A 221 -13.18 -24.22 7.19
C LEU A 221 -14.23 -23.24 7.72
N VAL A 222 -14.29 -22.06 7.12
CA VAL A 222 -15.29 -21.04 7.39
C VAL A 222 -16.33 -21.10 6.27
N ARG A 223 -17.61 -21.25 6.63
CA ARG A 223 -18.75 -21.12 5.72
C ARG A 223 -19.82 -20.26 6.35
N ASP A 224 -20.22 -19.20 5.65
CA ASP A 224 -21.31 -18.32 6.06
C ASP A 224 -21.17 -17.83 7.52
N GLY A 225 -19.94 -17.42 7.86
CA GLY A 225 -19.58 -16.92 9.20
C GLY A 225 -19.34 -18.00 10.25
N GLN A 226 -19.55 -19.27 9.95
CA GLN A 226 -19.32 -20.38 10.88
C GLN A 226 -17.98 -21.06 10.59
N ALA A 227 -17.09 -21.06 11.57
CA ALA A 227 -15.82 -21.77 11.51
C ALA A 227 -15.98 -23.19 12.08
N ARG A 228 -15.51 -24.19 11.33
CA ARG A 228 -15.37 -25.57 11.78
C ARG A 228 -13.94 -26.05 11.60
N MET A 229 -13.44 -26.76 12.60
CA MET A 229 -12.15 -27.45 12.50
C MET A 229 -12.37 -28.84 11.86
N VAL A 230 -11.52 -29.18 10.90
CA VAL A 230 -11.46 -30.49 10.28
C VAL A 230 -10.13 -31.13 10.66
N ASP A 231 -10.21 -32.22 11.42
CA ASP A 231 -9.04 -33.03 11.73
C ASP A 231 -8.60 -33.81 10.49
N THR A 232 -7.39 -33.55 10.03
CA THR A 232 -6.83 -34.19 8.83
C THR A 232 -5.87 -35.34 9.15
N ARG A 233 -5.64 -35.64 10.45
CA ARG A 233 -4.70 -36.71 10.87
C ARG A 233 -5.19 -38.10 10.47
N GLY A 234 -6.50 -38.32 10.46
CA GLY A 234 -7.11 -39.59 10.02
C GLY A 234 -6.85 -39.95 8.55
N ALA A 235 -6.39 -39.00 7.74
CA ALA A 235 -6.05 -39.22 6.33
C ALA A 235 -4.62 -39.75 6.11
N GLY A 236 -3.82 -39.92 7.18
CA GLY A 236 -2.46 -40.48 7.17
C GLY A 236 -1.32 -39.44 7.30
N ALA A 237 -0.07 -39.90 7.43
CA ALA A 237 1.15 -39.06 7.49
C ALA A 237 1.89 -38.92 6.13
N PRO A 238 2.31 -37.71 5.69
CA PRO A 238 2.22 -36.42 6.38
C PRO A 238 0.81 -35.80 6.34
N PRO A 239 0.51 -34.83 7.23
CA PRO A 239 -0.74 -34.05 7.20
C PRO A 239 -0.98 -33.33 5.87
N ALA A 240 -2.22 -32.88 5.66
CA ALA A 240 -2.60 -32.08 4.50
C ALA A 240 -1.71 -30.81 4.36
N ALA A 241 -1.40 -30.42 3.13
CA ALA A 241 -0.51 -29.29 2.82
C ALA A 241 -1.19 -28.25 1.92
N TYR A 242 -1.03 -28.33 0.60
CA TYR A 242 -1.64 -27.40 -0.35
C TYR A 242 -3.09 -27.80 -0.61
N ILE A 243 -3.96 -26.81 -0.82
CA ILE A 243 -5.41 -27.02 -0.87
C ILE A 243 -5.99 -26.27 -2.06
N SER A 244 -6.97 -26.88 -2.72
CA SER A 244 -7.76 -26.24 -3.76
C SER A 244 -9.24 -26.56 -3.60
N TRP A 245 -10.07 -25.55 -3.90
CA TRP A 245 -11.51 -25.70 -3.95
C TRP A 245 -11.94 -26.27 -5.31
N HIS A 246 -12.84 -27.26 -5.30
CA HIS A 246 -13.63 -27.50 -6.50
C HIS A 246 -14.58 -26.32 -6.72
N PRO A 247 -14.77 -25.80 -7.95
CA PRO A 247 -15.58 -24.61 -8.20
C PRO A 247 -17.01 -24.67 -7.64
N SER A 248 -17.57 -25.88 -7.49
CA SER A 248 -18.89 -26.10 -6.88
C SER A 248 -18.96 -25.78 -5.37
N GLY A 249 -17.83 -25.64 -4.68
CA GLY A 249 -17.76 -25.52 -3.21
C GLY A 249 -18.07 -26.80 -2.43
N ARG A 250 -18.48 -27.90 -3.08
CA ARG A 250 -18.81 -29.18 -2.42
C ARG A 250 -17.58 -30.02 -2.04
N LEU A 251 -16.48 -29.85 -2.74
CA LEU A 251 -15.28 -30.67 -2.59
C LEU A 251 -14.05 -29.80 -2.36
N LEU A 252 -13.12 -30.34 -1.58
CA LEU A 252 -11.79 -29.79 -1.35
C LEU A 252 -10.77 -30.88 -1.71
N ALA A 253 -9.77 -30.51 -2.49
CA ALA A 253 -8.63 -31.36 -2.75
C ALA A 253 -7.43 -30.83 -1.94
N PHE A 254 -6.62 -31.74 -1.39
CA PHE A 254 -5.40 -31.37 -0.71
C PHE A 254 -4.25 -32.32 -1.04
N SER A 255 -3.04 -31.77 -1.07
CA SER A 255 -1.82 -32.56 -1.22
C SER A 255 -1.30 -33.05 0.14
N ARG A 256 -0.50 -34.10 0.12
CA ARG A 256 0.18 -34.64 1.30
C ARG A 256 1.67 -34.70 1.01
N ASN A 257 2.38 -33.66 1.43
CA ASN A 257 3.75 -33.41 1.02
C ASN A 257 4.68 -33.31 2.23
N ARG A 258 5.87 -33.88 2.11
CA ARG A 258 7.00 -33.53 2.97
C ARG A 258 7.70 -32.30 2.37
N LEU A 259 7.43 -31.14 2.93
CA LEU A 259 8.01 -29.89 2.44
C LEU A 259 9.43 -29.72 3.01
N VAL A 260 10.41 -29.64 2.13
CA VAL A 260 11.80 -29.27 2.43
C VAL A 260 12.11 -28.02 1.63
N GLN A 261 12.42 -26.91 2.31
CA GLN A 261 12.89 -25.70 1.63
C GLN A 261 14.41 -25.79 1.51
N MET A 262 14.90 -25.80 0.27
CA MET A 262 16.32 -25.66 -0.02
C MET A 262 16.61 -24.18 -0.25
N PHE A 263 17.60 -23.65 0.47
CA PHE A 263 18.08 -22.28 0.28
C PHE A 263 19.47 -22.35 -0.32
N HIS A 264 19.68 -21.65 -1.43
CA HIS A 264 21.03 -21.48 -1.99
C HIS A 264 21.81 -20.55 -1.07
N THR A 265 23.05 -20.93 -0.73
CA THR A 265 23.95 -20.18 0.15
C THR A 265 24.67 -19.02 -0.54
N ALA A 266 24.45 -18.84 -1.84
CA ALA A 266 24.98 -17.72 -2.62
C ALA A 266 23.81 -16.99 -3.29
N GLY A 267 23.74 -15.68 -3.05
CA GLY A 267 22.85 -14.72 -3.71
C GLY A 267 23.65 -13.46 -4.00
#